data_AF-A0A933Z294-F1
#
_entry.id   AF-A0A933Z294-F1
#
_cell.length_a   1.000
_cell.length_b   1.000
_cell.length_c   1.000
_cell.angle_alpha   90.00
_cell.angle_beta   90.00
_cell.angle_gamma   90.00
#
_symmetry.space_group_name_H-M   'P 1'
#
loop_
_entity.id
_entity.type
_entity.pdbx_description
1 polymer ?
#
loop_
_entity_poly.entity_id
_entity_poly.type
_entity_poly.pdbx_seq_one_letter_code
_entity_poly.pdbx_strand_id
1 'polypeptide(L)'
;MNSDVQEIRERIEEEIGCYRELMAVVEQERGVLLSGRHEGLLACAEQKLMLAQRLAKVQEMRRLAMARISPDPEHPLRLRDLGEMLPAEERGPYRTMLVKAQALAERLAMASASNKAFVEEALDTVEHLLGILAGQGRPQAYDASGAMGARLGPAAPRMLAREV
;
A
#
# COMPACT_ATOMS: atom_id res chain seq x y z
N MET A 1 15.65 -24.68 22.19
CA MET A 1 14.29 -24.09 22.38
C MET A 1 14.32 -22.59 22.65
N ASN A 2 15.04 -22.06 23.65
CA ASN A 2 15.08 -20.60 23.88
C ASN A 2 15.71 -19.79 22.73
N SER A 3 16.68 -20.34 21.99
CA SER A 3 17.36 -19.61 20.90
C SER A 3 16.44 -19.28 19.72
N ASP A 4 15.60 -20.23 19.27
CA ASP A 4 14.73 -20.01 18.11
C ASP A 4 13.58 -19.05 18.43
N VAL A 5 13.03 -19.10 19.65
CA VAL A 5 11.98 -18.17 20.09
C VAL A 5 12.53 -16.74 20.18
N GLN A 6 13.76 -16.58 20.67
CA GLN A 6 14.45 -15.30 20.68
C GLN A 6 14.72 -14.78 19.26
N GLU A 7 15.17 -15.64 18.34
CA GLU A 7 15.34 -15.28 16.93
C GLU A 7 14.03 -14.81 16.30
N ILE A 8 12.91 -15.51 16.54
CA ILE A 8 11.60 -15.10 16.02
C ILE A 8 11.19 -13.72 16.56
N ARG A 9 11.45 -13.46 17.84
CA ARG A 9 11.19 -12.15 18.44
C ARG A 9 11.99 -11.05 17.76
N GLU A 10 13.29 -11.25 17.57
CA GLU A 10 14.17 -10.30 16.87
C GLU A 10 13.67 -10.02 15.45
N ARG A 11 13.21 -11.06 14.72
CA ARG A 11 12.61 -10.86 13.39
C ARG A 11 11.33 -10.04 13.44
N ILE A 12 10.47 -10.21 14.45
CA ILE A 12 9.27 -9.37 14.59
C ILE A 12 9.65 -7.91 14.89
N GLU A 13 10.67 -7.67 15.72
CA GLU A 13 11.18 -6.32 15.98
C GLU A 13 11.73 -5.67 14.70
N GLU A 14 12.48 -6.43 13.88
CA GLU A 14 12.94 -6.00 12.56
C GLU A 14 11.79 -5.70 11.60
N GLU A 15 10.72 -6.52 11.58
CA GLU A 15 9.51 -6.25 10.79
C GLU A 15 8.83 -4.94 11.19
N ILE A 16 8.70 -4.69 12.50
CA ILE A 16 8.17 -3.43 13.02
C ILE A 16 9.02 -2.25 12.57
N GLY A 17 10.34 -2.39 12.55
CA GLY A 17 11.26 -1.41 11.98
C GLY A 17 10.95 -1.13 10.51
N CYS A 18 10.85 -2.19 9.70
CA CYS A 18 10.53 -2.08 8.28
C CYS A 18 9.15 -1.41 8.04
N TYR A 19 8.12 -1.75 8.82
CA TYR A 19 6.81 -1.11 8.70
C TYR A 19 6.85 0.40 9.01
N ARG A 20 7.64 0.81 10.00
CA ARG A 20 7.80 2.24 10.33
C ARG A 20 8.52 3.00 9.23
N GLU A 21 9.60 2.43 8.70
CA GLU A 21 10.34 3.00 7.57
C GLU A 21 9.43 3.11 6.34
N LEU A 22 8.67 2.06 6.01
CA LEU A 22 7.70 2.07 4.91
C LEU A 22 6.61 3.12 5.11
N MET A 23 6.09 3.28 6.33
CA MET A 23 5.10 4.31 6.64
C MET A 23 5.63 5.70 6.34
N ALA A 24 6.86 6.00 6.77
CA ALA A 24 7.47 7.30 6.54
C ALA A 24 7.62 7.60 5.03
N VAL A 25 8.00 6.60 4.23
CA VAL A 25 8.10 6.76 2.77
C VAL A 25 6.72 6.96 2.13
N VAL A 26 5.68 6.26 2.59
CA VAL A 26 4.31 6.44 2.09
C VAL A 26 3.73 7.81 2.48
N GLU A 27 4.04 8.32 3.66
CA GLU A 27 3.69 9.68 4.08
C GLU A 27 4.44 10.73 3.26
N GLN A 28 5.72 10.51 2.97
CA GLN A 28 6.51 11.35 2.07
C GLN A 28 5.92 11.36 0.66
N GLU A 29 5.59 10.18 0.11
CA GLU A 29 4.93 10.04 -1.20
C GLU A 29 3.63 10.85 -1.24
N ARG A 30 2.81 10.78 -0.18
CA ARG A 30 1.60 11.59 -0.08
C ARG A 30 1.90 13.08 -0.15
N GLY A 31 2.95 13.54 0.54
CA GLY A 31 3.40 14.94 0.45
C GLY A 31 3.81 15.34 -0.97
N VAL A 32 4.55 14.47 -1.67
CA VAL A 32 4.96 14.67 -3.07
C VAL A 32 3.73 14.75 -3.99
N LEU A 33 2.79 13.81 -3.85
CA LEU A 33 1.54 13.78 -4.62
C LEU A 33 0.70 15.05 -4.43
N LEU A 34 0.53 15.50 -3.17
CA LEU A 34 -0.22 16.72 -2.86
C LEU A 34 0.47 18.00 -3.36
N SER A 35 1.80 18.00 -3.48
CA SER A 35 2.55 19.15 -4.00
C SER A 35 2.43 19.31 -5.52
N GLY A 36 1.97 18.28 -6.23
CA GLY A 36 1.94 18.23 -7.70
C GLY A 36 3.32 18.13 -8.36
N ARG A 37 4.42 18.02 -7.58
CA ARG A 37 5.78 17.91 -8.12
C ARG A 37 6.19 16.45 -8.22
N HIS A 38 6.28 15.93 -9.43
CA HIS A 38 6.49 14.49 -9.67
C HIS A 38 7.93 14.01 -9.44
N GLU A 39 8.89 14.95 -9.32
CA GLU A 39 10.33 14.67 -9.21
C GLU A 39 10.69 13.73 -8.05
N GLY A 40 9.91 13.72 -6.97
CA GLY A 40 10.14 12.86 -5.80
C GLY A 40 9.53 11.46 -5.87
N LEU A 41 8.65 11.18 -6.83
CA LEU A 41 7.88 9.92 -6.86
C LEU A 41 8.75 8.71 -7.17
N LEU A 42 9.70 8.84 -8.10
CA LEU A 42 10.60 7.74 -8.46
C LEU A 42 11.45 7.30 -7.27
N ALA A 43 12.05 8.26 -6.55
CA ALA A 43 12.83 7.98 -5.35
C ALA A 43 11.98 7.30 -4.26
N CYS A 44 10.73 7.75 -4.07
CA CYS A 44 9.80 7.10 -3.13
C CYS A 44 9.48 5.66 -3.57
N ALA A 45 9.30 5.41 -4.86
CA ALA A 45 9.03 4.08 -5.40
C ALA A 45 10.21 3.12 -5.19
N GLU A 46 11.44 3.58 -5.46
CA GLU A 46 12.67 2.80 -5.25
C GLU A 46 12.87 2.46 -3.76
N GLN A 47 12.67 3.44 -2.87
CA GLN A 47 12.75 3.21 -1.43
C GLN A 47 11.69 2.22 -0.94
N LYS A 48 10.44 2.34 -1.40
CA LYS A 48 9.38 1.37 -1.08
C LYS A 48 9.74 -0.04 -1.55
N LEU A 49 10.27 -0.19 -2.76
CA LEU A 49 10.67 -1.49 -3.30
C LEU A 49 11.78 -2.13 -2.45
N MET A 50 12.82 -1.36 -2.12
CA MET A 50 13.94 -1.82 -1.29
C MET A 50 13.46 -2.27 0.10
N LEU A 51 12.62 -1.45 0.74
CA LEU A 51 12.05 -1.77 2.06
C LEU A 51 11.09 -2.96 2.01
N ALA A 52 10.29 -3.10 0.94
CA ALA A 52 9.40 -4.24 0.74
C ALA A 52 10.20 -5.55 0.56
N GLN A 53 11.30 -5.51 -0.19
CA GLN A 53 12.20 -6.66 -0.34
C GLN A 53 12.86 -7.04 1.00
N ARG A 54 13.30 -6.03 1.78
CA ARG A 54 13.84 -6.25 3.13
C ARG A 54 12.79 -6.89 4.04
N LEU A 55 11.57 -6.35 4.05
CA LEU A 55 10.47 -6.89 4.84
C LEU A 55 10.15 -8.34 4.45
N ALA A 56 10.06 -8.63 3.15
CA ALA A 56 9.81 -9.98 2.65
C ALA A 56 10.88 -10.97 3.11
N LYS A 57 12.16 -10.55 3.08
CA LYS A 57 13.27 -11.37 3.58
C LYS A 57 13.16 -11.63 5.08
N VAL A 58 12.86 -10.62 5.89
CA VAL A 58 12.68 -10.79 7.35
C VAL A 58 11.52 -11.74 7.64
N GLN A 59 10.40 -11.58 6.95
CA GLN A 59 9.24 -12.47 7.08
C GLN A 59 9.52 -13.90 6.66
N GLU A 60 10.36 -14.11 5.64
CA GLU A 60 10.83 -15.43 5.24
C GLU A 60 11.70 -16.06 6.33
N MET A 61 12.70 -15.33 6.83
CA MET A 61 13.56 -15.80 7.92
C MET A 61 12.75 -16.16 9.18
N ARG A 62 11.75 -15.34 9.52
CA ARG A 62 10.82 -15.63 10.62
C ARG A 62 10.04 -16.93 10.37
N ARG A 63 9.51 -17.12 9.16
CA ARG A 63 8.77 -18.35 8.81
C ARG A 63 9.65 -19.59 8.89
N LEU A 64 10.90 -19.50 8.43
CA LEU A 64 11.87 -20.58 8.56
C LEU A 64 12.17 -20.89 10.04
N ALA A 65 12.34 -19.87 10.89
CA ALA A 65 12.54 -20.06 12.32
C ALA A 65 11.32 -20.71 13.00
N MET A 66 10.11 -20.28 12.64
CA MET A 66 8.87 -20.89 13.13
C MET A 66 8.72 -22.35 12.70
N ALA A 67 9.13 -22.69 11.47
CA ALA A 67 9.07 -24.06 10.98
C ALA A 67 9.99 -25.01 11.77
N ARG A 68 11.15 -24.53 12.27
CA ARG A 68 12.08 -25.34 13.08
C ARG A 68 11.50 -25.76 14.43
N ILE A 69 10.60 -24.95 14.99
CA ILE A 69 9.98 -25.20 16.30
C ILE A 69 8.56 -25.75 16.19
N SER A 70 8.02 -25.86 14.98
CA SER A 70 6.67 -26.39 14.77
C SER A 70 6.66 -27.90 15.01
N PRO A 71 5.82 -28.40 15.93
CA PRO A 71 5.73 -29.82 16.24
C PRO A 71 5.07 -30.63 15.11
N ASP A 72 4.25 -29.99 14.28
CA ASP A 72 3.56 -30.60 13.13
C ASP A 72 3.72 -29.73 11.87
N PRO A 73 4.20 -30.27 10.74
CA PRO A 73 4.21 -29.60 9.45
C PRO A 73 2.82 -29.35 8.87
N GLU A 74 1.81 -30.19 9.17
CA GLU A 74 0.44 -30.02 8.69
C GLU A 74 -0.32 -28.95 9.47
N HIS A 75 0.07 -28.72 10.73
CA HIS A 75 -0.50 -27.69 11.60
C HIS A 75 0.60 -26.74 12.11
N PRO A 76 1.12 -25.85 11.24
CA PRO A 76 2.20 -24.96 11.61
C PRO A 76 1.78 -24.03 12.76
N LEU A 77 2.69 -23.85 13.73
CA LEU A 77 2.51 -22.88 14.81
C LEU A 77 2.19 -21.49 14.27
N ARG A 78 1.24 -20.80 14.91
CA ARG A 78 0.95 -19.40 14.64
C ARG A 78 1.75 -18.52 15.60
N LEU A 79 1.96 -17.26 15.24
CA LEU A 79 2.62 -16.28 16.11
C LEU A 79 1.92 -16.12 17.46
N ARG A 80 0.60 -16.32 17.52
CA ARG A 80 -0.17 -16.24 18.76
C ARG A 80 0.19 -17.36 19.73
N ASP A 81 0.50 -18.54 19.20
CA ASP A 81 0.77 -19.76 19.97
C ASP A 81 2.16 -19.70 20.63
N LEU A 82 3.11 -18.97 20.02
CA LEU A 82 4.44 -18.71 20.59
C LEU A 82 4.39 -17.96 21.93
N GLY A 83 3.32 -17.18 22.16
CA GLY A 83 3.13 -16.48 23.43
C GLY A 83 2.97 -17.41 24.63
N GLU A 84 2.51 -18.65 24.42
CA GLU A 84 2.35 -19.63 25.50
C GLU A 84 3.66 -20.34 25.84
N MET A 85 4.56 -20.44 24.85
CA MET A 85 5.89 -21.04 24.98
C MET A 85 6.90 -20.11 25.68
N LEU A 86 6.58 -18.82 25.79
CA LEU A 86 7.39 -17.83 26.49
C LEU A 86 7.19 -17.87 28.02
N PRO A 87 8.23 -17.52 28.81
CA PRO A 87 8.10 -17.27 30.24
C PRO A 87 7.00 -16.24 30.54
N ALA A 88 6.30 -16.39 31.67
CA ALA A 88 5.12 -15.57 32.01
C ALA A 88 5.39 -14.06 31.92
N GLU A 89 6.58 -13.63 32.30
CA GLU A 89 7.05 -12.25 32.30
C GLU A 89 7.16 -11.65 30.89
N GLU A 90 7.45 -12.47 29.87
CA GLU A 90 7.67 -12.03 28.50
C GLU A 90 6.40 -12.07 27.62
N ARG A 91 5.35 -12.75 28.08
CA ARG A 91 4.09 -12.90 27.32
C ARG A 91 3.40 -11.57 27.04
N GLY A 92 3.38 -10.67 28.03
CA GLY A 92 2.77 -9.35 27.91
C GLY A 92 3.46 -8.46 26.86
N PRO A 93 4.79 -8.25 26.97
CA PRO A 93 5.57 -7.55 25.96
C PRO A 93 5.43 -8.15 24.56
N TYR A 94 5.46 -9.49 24.43
CA TYR A 94 5.32 -10.17 23.15
C TYR A 94 3.96 -9.92 22.50
N ARG A 95 2.86 -10.04 23.25
CA ARG A 95 1.51 -9.72 22.75
C ARG A 95 1.40 -8.27 22.29
N THR A 96 1.96 -7.34 23.06
CA THR A 96 1.98 -5.91 22.71
C THR A 96 2.74 -5.68 21.40
N MET A 97 3.85 -6.37 21.21
CA MET A 97 4.64 -6.32 19.98
C MET A 97 3.83 -6.81 18.77
N LEU A 98 3.12 -7.94 18.88
CA LEU A 98 2.26 -8.45 17.81
C LEU A 98 1.12 -7.49 17.45
N VAL A 99 0.43 -6.94 18.45
CA VAL A 99 -0.64 -5.95 18.24
C VAL A 99 -0.09 -4.72 17.52
N LYS A 100 1.09 -4.25 17.91
CA LYS A 100 1.76 -3.11 17.27
C LYS A 100 2.15 -3.40 15.83
N ALA A 101 2.71 -4.57 15.55
CA ALA A 101 3.04 -4.98 14.19
C ALA A 101 1.80 -5.02 13.29
N GLN A 102 0.70 -5.61 13.80
CA GLN A 102 -0.57 -5.66 13.09
C GLN A 102 -1.13 -4.27 12.81
N ALA A 103 -1.20 -3.40 13.83
CA ALA A 103 -1.70 -2.04 13.68
C ALA A 103 -0.87 -1.21 12.68
N LEU A 104 0.45 -1.41 12.64
CA LEU A 104 1.32 -0.75 11.66
C LEU A 104 1.07 -1.26 10.23
N ALA A 105 0.93 -2.57 10.05
CA ALA A 105 0.61 -3.16 8.75
C ALA A 105 -0.74 -2.67 8.21
N GLU A 106 -1.78 -2.63 9.06
CA GLU A 106 -3.11 -2.12 8.71
C GLU A 106 -3.06 -0.64 8.31
N ARG A 107 -2.37 0.19 9.10
CA ARG A 107 -2.18 1.61 8.78
C ARG A 107 -1.43 1.80 7.47
N LEU A 108 -0.41 0.99 7.20
CA LEU A 108 0.40 1.08 5.98
C LEU A 108 -0.46 0.73 4.77
N ALA A 109 -1.27 -0.34 4.87
CA ALA A 109 -2.19 -0.75 3.82
C ALA A 109 -3.21 0.35 3.50
N MET A 110 -3.81 0.96 4.52
CA MET A 110 -4.75 2.08 4.34
C MET A 110 -4.08 3.30 3.68
N ALA A 111 -2.91 3.69 4.16
CA ALA A 111 -2.18 4.84 3.60
C ALA A 111 -1.77 4.59 2.14
N SER A 112 -1.26 3.40 1.84
CA SER A 112 -0.89 3.02 0.46
C SER A 112 -2.11 2.94 -0.46
N ALA A 113 -3.25 2.45 0.03
CA ALA A 113 -4.49 2.41 -0.75
C ALA A 113 -5.01 3.83 -1.05
N SER A 114 -4.92 4.74 -0.08
CA SER A 114 -5.29 6.15 -0.30
C SER A 114 -4.40 6.83 -1.33
N ASN A 115 -3.08 6.61 -1.29
CA ASN A 115 -2.16 7.17 -2.30
C ASN A 115 -2.45 6.60 -3.69
N LYS A 116 -2.73 5.29 -3.78
CA LYS A 116 -3.11 4.63 -5.03
C LYS A 116 -4.37 5.27 -5.64
N ALA A 117 -5.43 5.41 -4.84
CA ALA A 117 -6.69 5.99 -5.31
C ALA A 117 -6.49 7.44 -5.82
N PHE A 118 -5.66 8.23 -5.13
CA PHE A 118 -5.33 9.60 -5.56
C PHE A 118 -4.60 9.62 -6.91
N VAL A 119 -3.66 8.70 -7.13
CA VAL A 119 -2.94 8.59 -8.41
C VAL A 119 -3.90 8.16 -9.53
N GLU A 120 -4.78 7.19 -9.28
CA GLU A 120 -5.78 6.75 -10.25
C GLU A 120 -6.71 7.90 -10.67
N GLU A 121 -7.25 8.66 -9.70
CA GLU A 121 -8.10 9.82 -9.98
C GLU A 121 -7.36 10.92 -10.78
N ALA A 122 -6.08 11.16 -10.46
CA ALA A 122 -5.26 12.10 -11.20
C ALA A 122 -5.01 11.65 -12.65
N LEU A 123 -4.75 10.35 -12.86
CA LEU A 123 -4.57 9.78 -14.20
C LEU A 123 -5.86 9.85 -15.02
N ASP A 124 -7.01 9.49 -14.44
CA ASP A 124 -8.32 9.60 -15.08
C ASP A 124 -8.59 11.03 -15.55
N THR A 125 -8.22 12.02 -14.71
CA THR A 125 -8.35 13.44 -15.06
C THR A 125 -7.46 13.83 -16.23
N VAL A 126 -6.20 13.37 -16.23
CA VAL A 126 -5.25 13.64 -17.34
C VAL A 126 -5.72 12.99 -18.64
N GLU A 127 -6.17 11.74 -18.60
CA GLU A 127 -6.72 11.03 -19.75
C GLU A 127 -7.94 11.74 -20.34
N HIS A 128 -8.85 12.21 -19.48
CA HIS A 128 -10.01 12.98 -19.91
C HIS A 128 -9.62 14.29 -20.61
N LEU A 129 -8.68 15.05 -20.04
CA LEU A 129 -8.18 16.30 -20.64
C LEU A 129 -7.47 16.05 -21.98
N LEU A 130 -6.68 14.97 -22.07
CA LEU A 130 -6.07 14.55 -23.32
C LEU A 130 -7.12 14.17 -24.37
N GLY A 131 -8.20 13.50 -23.97
CA GLY A 131 -9.35 13.21 -24.82
C GLY A 131 -9.96 14.48 -25.41
N ILE A 132 -10.19 15.50 -24.57
CA ILE A 132 -10.70 16.81 -25.01
C ILE A 132 -9.76 17.48 -26.02
N LEU A 133 -8.45 17.49 -25.72
CA LEU A 133 -7.44 18.10 -26.61
C LEU A 133 -7.30 17.34 -27.94
N ALA A 134 -7.39 16.02 -27.90
CA ALA A 134 -7.39 15.15 -29.09
C ALA A 134 -8.71 15.23 -29.89
N GLY A 135 -9.71 15.97 -29.38
CA GLY A 135 -10.99 16.17 -30.06
C GLY A 135 -11.97 15.01 -29.90
N GLN A 136 -11.77 14.09 -28.94
CA GLN A 136 -12.82 13.15 -28.55
C GLN A 136 -14.07 13.94 -28.12
N GLY A 137 -15.21 13.60 -28.72
CA GLY A 137 -16.49 14.31 -28.48
C GLY A 137 -16.73 15.55 -29.34
N ARG A 138 -15.83 15.91 -30.27
CA ARG A 138 -16.17 16.87 -31.32
C ARG A 138 -17.13 16.19 -32.32
N PRO A 139 -18.37 16.69 -32.51
CA PRO A 139 -19.18 16.22 -33.62
C PRO A 139 -18.43 16.52 -34.92
N GLN A 140 -18.38 15.55 -35.85
CA GLN A 140 -18.04 15.85 -37.24
C GLN A 140 -19.02 16.94 -37.70
N ALA A 141 -18.52 18.17 -37.79
CA ALA A 141 -19.37 19.34 -38.03
C ALA A 141 -20.00 19.31 -39.44
N TYR A 142 -19.43 18.51 -40.34
CA TYR A 142 -19.92 18.31 -41.70
C TYR A 142 -19.66 16.87 -42.14
N ASP A 143 -20.70 16.19 -42.59
CA ASP A 143 -20.53 15.04 -43.47
C ASP A 143 -20.12 15.51 -44.88
N ALA A 144 -19.75 14.59 -45.77
CA ALA A 144 -19.39 14.90 -47.16
C ALA A 144 -20.54 15.55 -47.96
N SER A 145 -21.75 15.64 -47.40
CA SER A 145 -22.93 16.27 -48.01
C SER A 145 -23.25 17.66 -47.44
N GLY A 146 -22.46 18.16 -46.48
CA GLY A 146 -22.66 19.47 -45.87
C GLY A 146 -23.79 19.53 -44.84
N ALA A 147 -24.35 18.38 -44.42
CA ALA A 147 -25.44 18.34 -43.46
C ALA A 147 -24.91 18.28 -42.01
N MET A 148 -25.53 19.02 -41.10
CA MET A 148 -25.23 18.92 -39.67
C MET A 148 -25.76 17.57 -39.14
N GLY A 149 -24.86 16.65 -38.80
CA GLY A 149 -25.20 15.38 -38.17
C GLY A 149 -25.90 15.58 -36.82
N ALA A 150 -27.05 14.95 -36.65
CA ALA A 150 -27.85 15.01 -35.43
C ALA A 150 -27.09 14.47 -34.20
N ARG A 151 -27.19 15.19 -33.09
CA ARG A 151 -26.50 14.97 -31.82
C ARG A 151 -26.85 13.63 -31.14
N LEU A 152 -25.83 12.88 -30.73
CA LEU A 152 -25.83 12.01 -29.55
C LEU A 152 -24.47 12.23 -28.84
N GLY A 153 -24.39 13.27 -28.01
CA GLY A 153 -23.23 13.51 -27.15
C GLY A 153 -23.44 12.86 -25.78
N PRO A 154 -22.38 12.33 -25.13
CA PRO A 154 -22.51 11.78 -23.78
C PRO A 154 -22.77 12.89 -22.75
N ALA A 155 -23.53 12.55 -21.71
CA ALA A 155 -23.94 13.45 -20.64
C ALA A 155 -22.72 14.04 -19.90
N ALA A 156 -22.67 15.38 -19.80
CA ALA A 156 -21.66 16.08 -19.02
C ALA A 156 -21.73 15.70 -17.52
N PRO A 157 -20.60 15.65 -16.80
CA PRO A 157 -20.60 15.32 -15.39
C PRO A 157 -21.24 16.47 -14.58
N ARG A 158 -22.11 16.10 -13.64
CA ARG A 158 -22.60 17.00 -12.60
C ARG A 158 -21.40 17.40 -11.74
N MET A 159 -20.92 18.63 -11.90
CA MET A 159 -20.02 19.23 -10.92
C MET A 159 -20.77 19.33 -9.58
N LEU A 160 -20.39 18.50 -8.61
CA LEU A 160 -20.78 18.72 -7.22
C LEU A 160 -19.90 19.86 -6.71
N ALA A 161 -20.45 21.08 -6.76
CA ALA A 161 -19.94 22.18 -5.97
C ALA A 161 -20.05 21.78 -4.49
N ARG A 162 -18.90 21.51 -3.88
CA ARG A 162 -18.77 21.40 -2.43
C ARG A 162 -18.05 22.67 -1.97
N GLU A 163 -18.84 23.71 -1.71
CA GLU A 163 -18.36 24.86 -0.96
C GLU A 163 -18.13 24.45 0.50
N VAL A 164 -17.15 25.13 1.10
CA VAL A 164 -16.58 24.95 2.44
C VAL A 164 -17.56 25.40 3.52
#